data_AF-A0A967SHC7-F1
#
_entry.id   AF-A0A967SHC7-F1
#
_cell.length_a   1.000
_cell.length_b   1.000
_cell.length_c   1.000
_cell.angle_alpha   90.00
_cell.angle_beta   90.00
_cell.angle_gamma   90.00
#
_symmetry.space_group_name_H-M   'P 1'
#
loop_
_entity.id
_entity.type
_entity.pdbx_description
1 polymer ?
#
loop_
_entity_poly.entity_id
_entity_poly.type
_entity_poly.pdbx_seq_one_letter_code
_entity_poly.pdbx_strand_id
1 'polypeptide(L)'
;GRGIVSEAHPLCLRFDAERSDVGPLNELIRASDVVLALGCRMSFHGTAGFALDLAEPILAHVNADPAALKGRYPAGVGVAARIEDALP
;
A
#
# COMPACT_ATOMS: atom_id res chain seq x y z
N GLY A 1 -0.10 -7.48 7.40
CA GLY A 1 0.68 -6.39 8.00
C GLY A 1 0.10 -5.84 9.30
N ARG A 2 -1.06 -6.33 9.81
CA ARG A 2 -1.50 -5.96 11.17
C ARG A 2 -0.41 -6.29 12.19
N GLY A 3 -0.23 -5.42 13.18
CA GLY A 3 0.79 -5.56 14.21
C GLY A 3 2.20 -5.07 13.85
N ILE A 4 2.47 -4.68 12.60
CA ILE A 4 3.77 -4.07 12.23
C ILE A 4 3.93 -2.69 12.90
N VAL A 5 2.86 -1.89 12.87
CA VAL A 5 2.74 -0.67 13.69
C VAL A 5 1.75 -0.96 14.80
N SER A 6 2.06 -0.54 16.02
CA SER A 6 1.12 -0.64 17.15
C SER A 6 -0.20 0.01 16.80
N GLU A 7 -1.31 -0.69 17.02
CA GLU A 7 -2.63 -0.13 16.74
C GLU A 7 -2.92 1.10 17.61
N ALA A 8 -2.35 1.18 18.82
CA ALA A 8 -2.47 2.35 19.69
C ALA A 8 -1.70 3.59 19.18
N HIS A 9 -0.85 3.44 18.17
CA HIS A 9 -0.05 4.55 17.65
C HIS A 9 -0.95 5.58 16.94
N PRO A 10 -0.76 6.90 17.17
CA PRO A 10 -1.63 7.94 16.60
C PRO A 10 -1.62 7.98 15.06
N LEU A 11 -0.55 7.50 14.43
CA LEU A 11 -0.44 7.40 12.96
C LEU A 11 -0.95 6.06 12.39
N CYS A 12 -1.43 5.14 13.23
CA CYS A 12 -2.01 3.88 12.75
C CYS A 12 -3.48 4.11 12.36
N LEU A 13 -3.77 4.03 11.05
CA LEU A 13 -5.13 4.23 10.53
C LEU A 13 -6.09 3.09 10.87
N ARG A 14 -5.57 1.91 11.25
CA ARG A 14 -6.34 0.69 11.54
C ARG A 14 -7.33 0.32 10.42
N PHE A 15 -6.99 0.64 9.17
CA PHE A 15 -7.85 0.37 8.02
C PHE A 15 -8.06 -1.14 7.83
N ASP A 16 -9.33 -1.52 7.62
CA ASP A 16 -9.73 -2.88 7.26
C ASP A 16 -10.63 -2.83 6.03
N ALA A 17 -10.14 -3.36 4.91
CA ALA A 17 -10.82 -3.31 3.62
C ALA A 17 -12.18 -4.02 3.59
N GLU A 18 -12.46 -4.94 4.51
CA GLU A 18 -13.75 -5.64 4.58
C GLU A 18 -14.77 -4.92 5.47
N ARG A 19 -14.30 -4.04 6.37
CA ARG A 19 -15.12 -3.45 7.44
C ARG A 19 -15.18 -1.92 7.41
N SER A 20 -14.36 -1.29 6.59
CA SER A 20 -14.20 0.16 6.54
C SER A 20 -14.65 0.70 5.20
N ASP A 21 -15.21 1.91 5.21
CA ASP A 21 -15.38 2.68 3.98
C ASP A 21 -14.01 3.05 3.39
N VAL A 22 -13.87 2.85 2.09
CA VAL A 22 -12.65 3.17 1.33
C VAL A 22 -12.51 4.67 1.05
N GLY A 23 -13.61 5.42 1.09
CA GLY A 23 -13.66 6.85 0.78
C GLY A 23 -12.60 7.69 1.51
N PRO A 24 -12.56 7.67 2.86
CA PRO A 24 -11.56 8.42 3.63
C PRO A 24 -10.11 8.00 3.35
N LEU A 25 -9.86 6.71 3.06
CA LEU A 25 -8.53 6.25 2.66
C LEU A 25 -8.13 6.81 1.30
N ASN A 26 -9.07 6.84 0.34
CA ASN A 26 -8.84 7.45 -0.96
C ASN A 26 -8.64 8.97 -0.87
N GLU A 27 -9.33 9.67 0.04
CA GLU A 27 -9.05 11.08 0.32
C GLU A 27 -7.61 11.29 0.80
N LEU A 28 -7.14 10.45 1.72
CA LEU A 28 -5.75 10.49 2.18
C LEU A 28 -4.75 10.19 1.05
N ILE A 29 -5.03 9.17 0.23
CA ILE A 29 -4.19 8.82 -0.93
C ILE A 29 -4.11 10.00 -1.90
N ARG A 30 -5.25 10.63 -2.24
CA ARG A 30 -5.27 11.78 -3.15
C ARG A 30 -4.59 13.03 -2.59
N ALA A 31 -4.56 13.17 -1.27
CA ALA A 31 -3.83 14.24 -0.59
C ALA A 31 -2.32 13.96 -0.44
N SER A 32 -1.86 12.76 -0.78
CA SER A 32 -0.46 12.35 -0.63
C SER A 32 0.34 12.62 -1.90
N ASP A 33 1.54 13.17 -1.76
CA ASP A 33 2.48 13.29 -2.88
C ASP A 33 3.14 11.94 -3.23
N VAL A 34 3.16 11.01 -2.27
CA VAL A 34 3.73 9.67 -2.42
C VAL A 34 2.98 8.65 -1.56
N VAL A 35 2.79 7.44 -2.10
CA VAL A 35 2.29 6.27 -1.37
C VAL A 35 3.34 5.16 -1.46
N LEU A 36 3.78 4.70 -0.28
CA LEU A 36 4.74 3.60 -0.15
C LEU A 36 4.02 2.28 0.09
N ALA A 37 4.10 1.39 -0.89
CA ALA A 37 3.61 0.02 -0.80
C ALA A 37 4.75 -0.93 -0.47
N LEU A 38 4.82 -1.40 0.77
CA LEU A 38 5.94 -2.19 1.28
C LEU A 38 5.51 -3.63 1.54
N GLY A 39 6.09 -4.58 0.82
CA GLY A 39 5.94 -6.02 1.05
C GLY A 39 4.52 -6.55 0.81
N CYS A 40 3.67 -5.82 0.08
CA CYS A 40 2.29 -6.21 -0.20
C CYS A 40 2.09 -6.59 -1.67
N ARG A 41 1.11 -7.46 -1.96
CA ARG A 41 0.80 -7.95 -3.31
C ARG A 41 -0.33 -7.21 -4.01
N MET A 42 -0.84 -6.13 -3.41
CA MET A 42 -1.99 -5.35 -3.92
C MET A 42 -3.16 -6.21 -4.43
N SER A 43 -3.56 -7.20 -3.64
CA SER A 43 -4.61 -8.16 -4.00
C SER A 43 -6.01 -7.56 -3.89
N PHE A 44 -7.01 -8.24 -4.45
CA PHE A 44 -8.42 -7.85 -4.37
C PHE A 44 -8.86 -7.52 -2.94
N HIS A 45 -8.64 -8.43 -1.99
CA HIS A 45 -9.01 -8.20 -0.58
C HIS A 45 -8.17 -7.11 0.08
N GLY A 46 -6.88 -6.99 -0.25
CA GLY A 46 -6.00 -5.98 0.33
C GLY A 46 -6.29 -4.56 -0.16
N THR A 47 -7.09 -4.40 -1.22
CA THR A 47 -7.35 -3.13 -1.89
C THR A 47 -8.84 -2.86 -2.06
N ALA A 48 -9.66 -3.41 -1.15
CA ALA A 48 -11.12 -3.21 -1.13
C ALA A 48 -11.79 -3.49 -2.49
N GLY A 49 -11.42 -4.60 -3.14
CA GLY A 49 -11.95 -4.97 -4.45
C GLY A 49 -11.34 -4.18 -5.62
N PHE A 50 -10.11 -3.70 -5.45
CA PHE A 50 -9.43 -2.79 -6.38
C PHE A 50 -10.05 -1.37 -6.44
N ALA A 51 -10.56 -0.88 -5.30
CA ALA A 51 -11.20 0.43 -5.19
C ALA A 51 -10.28 1.54 -4.65
N LEU A 52 -8.97 1.30 -4.54
CA LEU A 52 -8.02 2.32 -4.08
C LEU A 52 -7.60 3.25 -5.22
N ASP A 53 -7.49 4.55 -4.94
CA ASP A 53 -7.09 5.54 -5.95
C ASP A 53 -5.55 5.67 -6.08
N LEU A 54 -4.86 4.54 -6.16
CA LEU A 54 -3.40 4.50 -6.26
C LEU A 54 -2.96 4.79 -7.70
N ALA A 55 -2.68 6.05 -7.99
CA ALA A 55 -2.16 6.48 -9.28
C ALA A 55 -0.68 6.12 -9.45
N GLU A 56 -0.29 5.76 -10.67
CA GLU A 56 1.09 5.35 -11.01
C GLU A 56 2.16 6.36 -10.56
N PRO A 57 2.03 7.68 -10.80
CA PRO A 57 3.11 8.62 -10.50
C PRO A 57 3.45 8.74 -9.00
N ILE A 58 2.50 8.46 -8.12
CA ILE A 58 2.69 8.61 -6.67
C ILE A 58 2.98 7.27 -5.98
N LEU A 59 2.77 6.14 -6.66
CA LEU A 59 2.94 4.82 -6.08
C LEU A 59 4.39 4.34 -6.23
N ALA A 60 5.06 4.15 -5.10
CA ALA A 60 6.30 3.40 -5.02
C ALA A 60 6.05 2.03 -4.37
N HIS A 61 6.45 0.95 -5.05
CA HIS A 61 6.17 -0.42 -4.64
C HIS A 61 7.46 -1.20 -4.46
N VAL A 62 7.72 -1.62 -3.22
CA VAL A 62 8.84 -2.49 -2.86
C VAL A 62 8.31 -3.88 -2.50
N ASN A 63 8.80 -4.91 -3.19
CA ASN A 63 8.45 -6.29 -2.88
C ASN A 63 9.59 -7.25 -3.23
N ALA A 64 9.80 -8.28 -2.42
CA ALA A 64 10.80 -9.31 -2.69
C ALA A 64 10.40 -10.23 -3.85
N ASP A 65 9.11 -10.33 -4.16
CA ASP A 65 8.59 -11.05 -5.33
C ASP A 65 8.40 -10.08 -6.51
N PRO A 66 9.21 -10.17 -7.58
CA PRO A 66 9.07 -9.33 -8.77
C PRO A 66 7.71 -9.48 -9.48
N ALA A 67 7.02 -10.62 -9.32
CA ALA A 67 5.70 -10.82 -9.91
C ALA A 67 4.64 -9.94 -9.23
N ALA A 68 4.83 -9.60 -7.95
CA ALA A 68 3.93 -8.70 -7.22
C ALA A 68 3.95 -7.26 -7.78
N LEU A 69 5.03 -6.84 -8.43
CA LEU A 69 5.19 -5.52 -9.04
C LEU A 69 4.42 -5.38 -10.37
N LYS A 70 3.93 -6.48 -10.95
CA LYS A 70 3.19 -6.50 -12.24
C LYS A 70 1.67 -6.51 -12.03
N GLY A 71 1.20 -6.01 -10.89
CA GLY A 71 -0.20 -6.04 -10.48
C GLY A 71 -1.10 -5.01 -11.17
N ARG A 72 -2.35 -4.92 -10.72
CA ARG A 72 -3.35 -3.95 -11.23
C ARG A 72 -3.02 -2.49 -10.95
N TYR A 73 -2.15 -2.24 -9.98
CA TYR A 73 -1.68 -0.90 -9.65
C TYR A 73 -0.26 -0.76 -10.18
N PRO A 74 -0.06 -0.18 -11.38
CA PRO A 74 1.27 0.11 -11.87
C PRO A 74 1.92 1.14 -10.93
N ALA A 75 3.16 0.88 -10.53
CA ALA A 75 3.94 1.78 -9.69
C ALA A 75 4.91 2.57 -10.57
N GLY A 76 4.97 3.89 -10.39
CA GLY A 76 5.95 4.73 -11.06
C GLY A 76 7.39 4.39 -10.64
N VAL A 77 7.55 3.83 -9.42
CA VAL A 77 8.81 3.25 -8.95
C VAL A 77 8.55 1.85 -8.40
N GLY A 78 9.08 0.83 -9.07
CA GLY A 78 9.05 -0.57 -8.61
C GLY A 78 10.43 -1.05 -8.19
N VAL A 79 10.56 -1.61 -6.99
CA VAL A 79 11.83 -2.14 -6.45
C VAL A 79 11.66 -3.60 -6.05
N ALA A 80 12.41 -4.49 -6.71
CA ALA A 80 12.48 -5.89 -6.37
C ALA A 80 13.55 -6.14 -5.29
N ALA A 81 13.18 -6.02 -4.02
CA ALA A 81 14.09 -6.18 -2.89
C ALA A 81 13.35 -6.67 -1.63
N ARG A 82 14.10 -7.22 -0.67
CA ARG A 82 13.58 -7.46 0.68
C ARG A 82 13.40 -6.12 1.38
N ILE A 83 12.39 -6.01 2.25
CA ILE A 83 12.09 -4.73 2.91
C ILE A 83 13.21 -4.34 3.88
N GLU A 84 13.82 -5.34 4.51
CA GLU A 84 14.94 -5.14 5.44
C GLU A 84 16.22 -4.63 4.76
N ASP A 85 16.33 -4.78 3.43
CA ASP A 85 17.44 -4.21 2.65
C ASP A 85 17.14 -2.76 2.23
N ALA A 86 15.88 -2.33 2.30
CA ALA A 86 15.38 -1.03 1.83
C ALA A 86 15.06 -0.05 2.97
N LEU A 87 14.95 -0.53 4.20
CA LEU A 87 14.70 0.26 5.40
C LEU A 87 15.88 0.11 6.38
N PRO A 88 16.26 1.19 7.10
CA PRO A 88 17.33 1.15 8.10
C PRO A 88 16.96 0.33 9.35
#